data_AF-A0A833ENJ2-F1
#
_entry.id   AF-A0A833ENJ2-F1
#
_cell.length_a   1.000
_cell.length_b   1.000
_cell.length_c   1.000
_cell.angle_alpha   90.00
_cell.angle_beta   90.00
_cell.angle_gamma   90.00
#
_symmetry.space_group_name_H-M   'P 1'
#
loop_
_entity.id
_entity.type
_entity.pdbx_description
1 polymer ?
#
loop_
_entity_poly.entity_id
_entity_poly.type
_entity_poly.pdbx_seq_one_letter_code
_entity_poly.pdbx_strand_id
1 'polypeptide(L)'
;MKIKSVCIFLTTLFLSYTTNGLAGDDIHASYDMLLKKYVAEDGVRYEQFHATKSDVKALNKYVKSLENLNPRNMQKAEALAYWINLYNATTLKLILDNYPLESIKDIGGLLSSPWNKKLVKVNGRELTLNQIENEIIRPEFKDARIHFALNCAAVGCPPLTNSAYVGSQ
;
A
#
# COMPACT_ATOMS: atom_id res chain seq x y z
N MET A 1 62.16 46.48 -19.51
CA MET A 1 60.70 46.23 -19.51
C MET A 1 60.48 44.78 -19.07
N LYS A 2 60.06 44.54 -17.81
CA LYS A 2 59.81 43.19 -17.26
C LYS A 2 58.34 43.11 -16.89
N ILE A 3 57.58 42.28 -17.61
CA ILE A 3 56.17 42.00 -17.34
C ILE A 3 56.16 40.93 -16.24
N LYS A 4 55.59 41.26 -15.06
CA LYS A 4 55.37 40.29 -13.99
C LYS A 4 54.00 39.64 -14.21
N SER A 5 54.00 38.33 -14.47
CA SER A 5 52.80 37.50 -14.57
C SER A 5 52.07 37.44 -13.23
N VAL A 6 50.76 37.72 -13.25
CA VAL A 6 49.85 37.53 -12.11
C VAL A 6 49.16 36.18 -12.30
N CYS A 7 49.45 35.21 -11.41
CA CYS A 7 48.68 33.97 -11.33
C CYS A 7 47.41 34.22 -10.51
N ILE A 8 46.25 34.15 -11.17
CA ILE A 8 44.94 34.14 -10.50
C ILE A 8 44.59 32.68 -10.19
N PHE A 9 44.62 32.31 -8.91
CA PHE A 9 44.06 31.04 -8.44
C PHE A 9 42.55 31.21 -8.31
N LEU A 10 41.78 30.62 -9.23
CA LEU A 10 40.33 30.45 -9.06
C LEU A 10 40.07 29.30 -8.09
N THR A 11 39.78 29.62 -6.84
CA THR A 11 39.20 28.69 -5.88
C THR A 11 37.70 28.57 -6.13
N THR A 12 37.27 27.51 -6.82
CA THR A 12 35.85 27.16 -6.93
C THR A 12 35.35 26.61 -5.60
N LEU A 13 34.54 27.40 -4.91
CA LEU A 13 33.82 27.01 -3.69
C LEU A 13 32.66 26.07 -4.09
N PHE A 14 32.82 24.76 -3.88
CA PHE A 14 31.72 23.81 -4.01
C PHE A 14 30.81 23.93 -2.77
N LEU A 15 29.65 24.57 -2.93
CA LEU A 15 28.55 24.46 -1.97
C LEU A 15 27.96 23.05 -2.10
N SER A 16 28.34 22.17 -1.17
CA SER A 16 27.67 20.89 -0.99
C SER A 16 26.28 21.15 -0.41
N TYR A 17 25.25 21.07 -1.22
CA TYR A 17 23.89 20.94 -0.70
C TYR A 17 23.78 19.55 -0.07
N THR A 18 23.75 19.50 1.26
CA THR A 18 23.24 18.32 1.96
C THR A 18 21.77 18.21 1.64
N THR A 19 21.40 17.34 0.71
CA THR A 19 20.02 16.89 0.59
C THR A 19 19.69 16.19 1.90
N ASN A 20 18.88 16.82 2.75
CA ASN A 20 18.20 16.12 3.83
C ASN A 20 17.33 15.05 3.15
N GLY A 21 17.84 13.83 3.07
CA GLY A 21 17.10 12.69 2.59
C GLY A 21 15.98 12.38 3.58
N LEU A 22 14.82 13.01 3.41
CA LEU A 22 13.53 12.52 3.90
C LEU A 22 13.01 11.40 2.97
N ALA A 23 13.89 10.46 2.63
CA ALA A 23 13.57 9.25 1.90
C ALA A 23 14.11 8.09 2.72
N GLY A 24 13.57 7.91 3.92
CA GLY A 24 13.34 6.53 4.35
C GLY A 24 12.32 6.00 3.35
N ASP A 25 12.72 5.03 2.53
CA ASP A 25 11.88 4.44 1.48
C ASP A 25 10.46 4.24 2.01
N ASP A 26 9.50 5.01 1.49
CA ASP A 26 8.10 4.83 1.84
C ASP A 26 7.72 3.41 1.42
N ILE A 27 7.52 2.53 2.41
CA ILE A 27 7.19 1.12 2.21
C ILE A 27 5.92 0.95 1.37
N HIS A 28 5.11 2.00 1.22
CA HIS A 28 3.86 2.01 0.47
C HIS A 28 3.96 2.62 -0.93
N ALA A 29 5.11 3.19 -1.32
CA ALA A 29 5.28 3.85 -2.62
C ALA A 29 4.95 2.95 -3.82
N SER A 30 5.34 1.66 -3.75
CA SER A 30 5.03 0.71 -4.82
C SER A 30 3.53 0.44 -4.99
N TYR A 31 2.78 0.44 -3.88
CA TYR A 31 1.34 0.28 -3.89
C TYR A 31 0.62 1.55 -4.33
N ASP A 32 1.09 2.71 -3.86
CA ASP A 32 0.59 4.02 -4.26
C ASP A 32 0.65 4.22 -5.78
N MET A 33 1.75 3.83 -6.43
CA MET A 33 1.85 3.85 -7.90
C MET A 33 0.79 2.98 -8.59
N LEU A 34 0.48 1.80 -8.03
CA LEU A 34 -0.56 0.93 -8.57
C LEU A 34 -1.95 1.54 -8.38
N LEU A 35 -2.21 2.12 -7.21
CA LEU A 35 -3.47 2.80 -6.92
C LEU A 35 -3.70 3.96 -7.88
N LYS A 36 -2.71 4.83 -8.07
CA LYS A 36 -2.78 5.95 -9.03
C LYS A 36 -3.01 5.49 -10.47
N LYS A 37 -2.51 4.32 -10.84
CA LYS A 37 -2.64 3.76 -12.19
C LYS A 37 -4.01 3.12 -12.45
N TYR A 38 -4.59 2.45 -11.44
CA TYR A 38 -5.76 1.59 -11.63
C TYR A 38 -7.02 2.03 -10.90
N VAL A 39 -6.94 2.95 -9.95
CA VAL A 39 -8.10 3.48 -9.23
C VAL A 39 -8.49 4.82 -9.85
N ALA A 40 -9.68 4.83 -10.46
CA ALA A 40 -10.31 6.01 -11.05
C ALA A 40 -11.57 6.39 -10.25
N GLU A 41 -12.20 7.51 -10.61
CA GLU A 41 -13.42 8.00 -9.93
C GLU A 41 -14.60 7.02 -10.03
N ASP A 42 -14.67 6.25 -11.10
CA ASP A 42 -15.68 5.22 -11.37
C ASP A 42 -15.33 3.84 -10.82
N GLY A 43 -14.18 3.70 -10.15
CA GLY A 43 -13.74 2.49 -9.48
C GLY A 43 -12.41 1.95 -9.97
N VAL A 44 -12.17 0.66 -9.70
CA VAL A 44 -10.91 0.00 -10.03
C VAL A 44 -10.98 -0.61 -11.43
N ARG A 45 -9.97 -0.30 -12.24
CA ARG A 45 -9.73 -0.81 -13.60
C ARG A 45 -9.21 -2.25 -13.59
N TYR A 46 -10.02 -3.19 -13.11
CA TYR A 46 -9.60 -4.59 -12.87
C TYR A 46 -9.15 -5.30 -14.15
N GLU A 47 -9.80 -5.05 -15.29
CA GLU A 47 -9.42 -5.66 -16.57
C GLU A 47 -7.99 -5.26 -16.97
N GLN A 48 -7.70 -3.96 -16.98
CA GLN A 48 -6.38 -3.43 -17.33
C GLN A 48 -5.32 -3.86 -16.31
N PHE A 49 -5.68 -3.89 -15.02
CA PHE A 49 -4.78 -4.31 -13.96
C PHE A 49 -4.42 -5.79 -14.10
N HIS A 50 -5.42 -6.66 -14.28
CA HIS A 50 -5.23 -8.09 -14.47
C HIS A 50 -4.44 -8.41 -15.76
N ALA A 51 -4.65 -7.64 -16.84
CA ALA A 51 -3.90 -7.80 -18.09
C ALA A 51 -2.40 -7.47 -17.94
N THR A 52 -2.04 -6.55 -17.04
CA THR A 52 -0.66 -6.10 -16.83
C THR A 52 0.07 -6.97 -15.81
N LYS A 53 0.63 -8.11 -16.26
CA LYS A 53 1.21 -9.13 -15.36
C LYS A 53 2.36 -8.63 -14.48
N SER A 54 3.15 -7.65 -14.94
CA SER A 54 4.19 -7.00 -14.11
C SER A 54 3.60 -6.32 -12.88
N ASP A 55 2.42 -5.72 -13.02
CA ASP A 55 1.79 -4.90 -12.00
C ASP A 55 1.04 -5.79 -11.01
N VAL A 56 0.41 -6.86 -11.48
CA VAL A 56 -0.10 -7.94 -10.61
C VAL A 56 1.03 -8.51 -9.76
N LYS A 57 2.20 -8.77 -10.37
CA LYS A 57 3.39 -9.23 -9.63
C LYS A 57 3.88 -8.18 -8.62
N ALA A 58 3.81 -6.89 -8.96
CA ALA A 58 4.16 -5.81 -8.05
C ALA A 58 3.23 -5.75 -6.84
N LEU A 59 1.91 -5.90 -7.04
CA LEU A 59 0.94 -5.99 -5.95
C LEU A 59 1.24 -7.18 -5.03
N ASN A 60 1.50 -8.36 -5.60
CA ASN A 60 1.84 -9.55 -4.83
C ASN A 60 3.13 -9.37 -4.02
N LYS A 61 4.15 -8.73 -4.62
CA LYS A 61 5.40 -8.39 -3.92
C LYS A 61 5.14 -7.41 -2.78
N TYR A 62 4.29 -6.41 -2.99
CA TYR A 62 3.91 -5.45 -1.96
C TYR A 62 3.23 -6.13 -0.77
N VAL A 63 2.17 -6.91 -1.00
CA VAL A 63 1.50 -7.69 0.07
C VAL A 63 2.52 -8.57 0.80
N LYS A 64 3.41 -9.25 0.07
CA LYS A 64 4.43 -10.10 0.69
C LYS A 64 5.46 -9.31 1.52
N SER A 65 5.79 -8.10 1.11
CA SER A 65 6.67 -7.24 1.90
C SER A 65 6.05 -6.86 3.23
N LEU A 66 4.74 -6.54 3.25
CA LEU A 66 4.02 -6.23 4.48
C LEU A 66 3.94 -7.44 5.42
N GLU A 67 3.73 -8.66 4.91
CA GLU A 67 3.76 -9.89 5.71
C GLU A 67 5.08 -10.10 6.50
N ASN A 68 6.19 -9.59 5.95
CA ASN A 68 7.51 -9.72 6.55
C ASN A 68 7.84 -8.59 7.55
N LEU A 69 6.97 -7.59 7.69
CA LEU A 69 7.11 -6.52 8.68
C LEU A 69 6.36 -6.87 9.97
N ASN A 70 6.85 -6.33 11.09
CA ASN A 70 6.16 -6.43 12.36
C ASN A 70 5.53 -5.08 12.73
N PRO A 71 4.20 -4.91 12.57
CA PRO A 71 3.52 -3.65 12.87
C PRO A 71 3.55 -3.27 14.36
N ARG A 72 3.88 -4.20 15.26
CA ARG A 72 4.04 -3.89 16.69
C ARG A 72 5.25 -3.01 17.00
N ASN A 73 6.20 -2.94 16.07
CA ASN A 73 7.40 -2.10 16.20
C ASN A 73 7.19 -0.70 15.56
N MET A 74 6.01 -0.45 14.99
CA MET A 74 5.69 0.83 14.34
C MET A 74 5.06 1.79 15.34
N GLN A 75 5.22 3.09 15.08
CA GLN A 75 4.40 4.10 15.71
C GLN A 75 2.93 3.92 15.32
N LYS A 76 2.02 4.43 16.16
CA LYS A 76 0.58 4.12 16.05
C LYS A 76 0.00 4.48 14.68
N ALA A 77 0.37 5.63 14.12
CA ALA A 77 -0.21 6.06 12.85
C ALA A 77 0.30 5.23 11.66
N GLU A 78 1.57 4.86 11.68
CA GLU A 78 2.21 3.97 10.72
C GLU A 78 1.65 2.55 10.80
N ALA A 79 1.38 2.06 12.01
CA ALA A 79 0.71 0.77 12.21
C ALA A 79 -0.71 0.79 11.62
N LEU A 80 -1.46 1.88 11.82
CA LEU A 80 -2.80 2.03 11.23
C LEU A 80 -2.73 2.03 9.69
N ALA A 81 -1.83 2.84 9.11
CA ALA A 81 -1.60 2.89 7.67
C ALA A 81 -1.19 1.53 7.10
N TYR A 82 -0.27 0.83 7.77
CA TYR A 82 0.13 -0.53 7.44
C TYR A 82 -1.07 -1.47 7.34
N TRP A 83 -1.95 -1.48 8.35
CA TRP A 83 -3.07 -2.41 8.40
C TRP A 83 -4.16 -2.09 7.36
N ILE A 84 -4.47 -0.81 7.17
CA ILE A 84 -5.42 -0.37 6.14
C ILE A 84 -4.90 -0.78 4.75
N ASN A 85 -3.63 -0.49 4.47
CA ASN A 85 -3.04 -0.84 3.19
C ASN A 85 -2.94 -2.36 2.98
N LEU A 86 -2.58 -3.13 4.01
CA LEU A 86 -2.55 -4.59 3.94
C LEU A 86 -3.94 -5.15 3.62
N TYR A 87 -4.99 -4.66 4.27
CA TYR A 87 -6.37 -5.06 3.99
C TYR A 87 -6.73 -4.76 2.53
N ASN A 88 -6.58 -3.49 2.10
CA ASN A 88 -7.00 -3.04 0.77
C ASN A 88 -6.22 -3.74 -0.35
N ALA A 89 -4.89 -3.88 -0.21
CA ALA A 89 -4.06 -4.58 -1.17
C ALA A 89 -4.38 -6.08 -1.23
N THR A 90 -4.71 -6.70 -0.09
CA THR A 90 -5.14 -8.10 -0.04
C THR A 90 -6.49 -8.29 -0.71
N THR A 91 -7.44 -7.37 -0.54
CA THR A 91 -8.72 -7.37 -1.27
C THR A 91 -8.50 -7.27 -2.77
N LEU A 92 -7.67 -6.33 -3.24
CA LEU A 92 -7.33 -6.21 -4.66
C LEU A 92 -6.69 -7.49 -5.21
N LYS A 93 -5.73 -8.06 -4.47
CA LYS A 93 -5.08 -9.31 -4.85
C LYS A 93 -6.10 -10.44 -4.97
N LEU A 94 -7.02 -10.57 -4.01
CA LEU A 94 -8.06 -11.60 -4.02
C LEU A 94 -8.94 -11.51 -5.28
N ILE A 95 -9.31 -10.29 -5.68
CA ILE A 95 -10.11 -10.06 -6.88
C ILE A 95 -9.31 -10.41 -8.14
N LEU A 96 -8.07 -9.94 -8.25
CA LEU A 96 -7.21 -10.20 -9.42
C LEU A 96 -6.86 -11.68 -9.58
N ASP A 97 -6.70 -12.41 -8.49
CA ASP A 97 -6.45 -13.87 -8.49
C ASP A 97 -7.66 -14.67 -8.99
N ASN A 98 -8.87 -14.09 -8.93
CA ASN A 98 -10.13 -14.74 -9.33
C ASN A 98 -10.76 -14.06 -10.56
N TYR A 99 -10.04 -13.18 -11.26
CA TYR A 99 -10.57 -12.46 -12.41
C TYR A 99 -10.67 -13.37 -13.66
N PRO A 100 -11.73 -13.27 -14.49
CA PRO A 100 -12.91 -12.43 -14.33
C PRO A 100 -13.93 -13.03 -13.34
N LEU A 101 -14.63 -12.15 -12.62
CA LEU A 101 -15.69 -12.48 -11.67
C LEU A 101 -16.72 -11.34 -11.68
N GLU A 102 -17.99 -11.67 -11.43
CA GLU A 102 -19.06 -10.68 -11.35
C GLU A 102 -19.10 -9.99 -9.99
N SER A 103 -18.86 -10.74 -8.92
CA SER A 103 -18.90 -10.25 -7.55
C SER A 103 -17.84 -10.92 -6.69
N ILE A 104 -17.17 -10.16 -5.81
CA ILE A 104 -16.25 -10.74 -4.83
C ILE A 104 -16.94 -11.80 -3.96
N LYS A 105 -18.28 -11.72 -3.77
CA LYS A 105 -19.06 -12.73 -3.04
C LYS A 105 -19.08 -14.09 -3.72
N ASP A 106 -18.80 -14.14 -5.01
CA ASP A 106 -18.71 -15.39 -5.78
C ASP A 106 -17.41 -16.14 -5.46
N ILE A 107 -16.43 -15.45 -4.86
CA ILE A 107 -15.21 -16.06 -4.36
C ILE A 107 -15.52 -16.81 -3.06
N GLY A 108 -15.76 -18.11 -3.19
CA GLY A 108 -16.14 -18.95 -2.06
C GLY A 108 -17.22 -19.93 -2.46
N GLY A 109 -18.08 -20.27 -1.52
CA GLY A 109 -19.22 -21.17 -1.74
C GLY A 109 -20.30 -20.87 -0.72
N LEU A 110 -21.42 -21.60 -0.77
CA LEU A 110 -22.60 -21.35 0.07
C LEU A 110 -22.29 -21.26 1.58
N LEU A 111 -21.20 -21.89 2.03
CA LEU A 111 -20.76 -21.93 3.42
C LEU A 111 -19.45 -21.18 3.69
N SER A 112 -18.82 -20.53 2.69
CA SER A 112 -17.53 -19.86 2.86
C SER A 112 -17.53 -18.47 2.25
N SER A 113 -17.27 -17.48 3.10
CA SER A 113 -17.16 -16.07 2.73
C SER A 113 -15.73 -15.75 2.26
N PRO A 114 -15.54 -14.92 1.22
CA PRO A 114 -14.21 -14.52 0.74
C PRO A 114 -13.39 -13.84 1.84
N TRP A 115 -14.05 -13.02 2.67
CA TRP A 115 -13.41 -12.28 3.77
C TRP A 115 -13.00 -13.17 4.95
N ASN A 116 -13.43 -14.44 4.97
CA ASN A 116 -13.05 -15.45 5.96
C ASN A 116 -11.95 -16.40 5.46
N LYS A 117 -11.44 -16.22 4.24
CA LYS A 117 -10.29 -16.98 3.76
C LYS A 117 -9.01 -16.49 4.45
N LYS A 118 -8.10 -17.41 4.77
CA LYS A 118 -6.75 -17.08 5.24
C LYS A 118 -5.92 -16.63 4.04
N LEU A 119 -5.62 -15.34 3.96
CA LEU A 119 -5.06 -14.72 2.76
C LEU A 119 -3.64 -14.21 2.96
N VAL A 120 -3.30 -13.83 4.19
CA VAL A 120 -1.98 -13.31 4.53
C VAL A 120 -1.46 -13.88 5.86
N LYS A 121 -0.16 -13.81 6.07
CA LYS A 121 0.50 -14.22 7.32
C LYS A 121 1.35 -13.09 7.90
N VAL A 122 0.99 -12.59 9.08
CA VAL A 122 1.74 -11.53 9.78
C VAL A 122 2.18 -12.07 11.15
N ASN A 123 3.47 -11.92 11.48
CA ASN A 123 4.04 -12.38 12.75
C ASN A 123 3.69 -13.86 13.08
N GLY A 124 3.71 -14.74 12.07
CA GLY A 124 3.41 -16.16 12.27
C GLY A 124 1.92 -16.52 12.28
N ARG A 125 1.01 -15.53 12.36
CA ARG A 125 -0.45 -15.74 12.36
C ARG A 125 -1.02 -15.61 10.96
N GLU A 126 -1.71 -16.65 10.49
CA GLU A 126 -2.55 -16.55 9.29
C GLU A 126 -3.79 -15.72 9.60
N LEU A 127 -4.10 -14.77 8.72
CA LEU A 127 -5.14 -13.78 8.91
C LEU A 127 -6.12 -13.78 7.74
N THR A 128 -7.39 -13.55 8.08
CA THR A 128 -8.45 -13.22 7.13
C THR A 128 -8.66 -11.70 7.07
N LEU A 129 -9.33 -11.20 6.03
CA LEU A 129 -9.73 -9.79 5.96
C LEU A 129 -10.61 -9.41 7.16
N ASN A 130 -11.56 -10.28 7.53
CA ASN A 130 -12.42 -10.06 8.70
C ASN A 130 -11.64 -9.97 10.02
N GLN A 131 -10.58 -10.76 10.18
CA GLN A 131 -9.72 -10.70 11.37
C GLN A 131 -8.90 -9.41 11.40
N ILE A 132 -8.35 -8.99 10.26
CA ILE A 132 -7.65 -7.71 10.14
C ILE A 132 -8.60 -6.57 10.55
N GLU A 133 -9.81 -6.52 10.00
CA GLU A 133 -10.76 -5.45 10.31
C GLU A 133 -11.28 -5.51 11.76
N ASN A 134 -11.85 -6.63 12.19
CA ASN A 134 -12.66 -6.70 13.40
C ASN A 134 -11.90 -7.10 14.66
N GLU A 135 -10.78 -7.82 14.52
CA GLU A 135 -9.99 -8.28 15.67
C GLU A 135 -8.71 -7.45 15.87
N ILE A 136 -8.28 -6.69 14.86
CA ILE A 136 -7.05 -5.89 14.91
C ILE A 136 -7.39 -4.39 14.78
N ILE A 137 -7.76 -3.93 13.57
CA ILE A 137 -7.84 -2.49 13.28
C ILE A 137 -8.91 -1.78 14.14
N ARG A 138 -10.16 -2.27 14.13
CA ARG A 138 -11.26 -1.64 14.87
C ARG A 138 -11.00 -1.57 16.39
N PRO A 139 -10.62 -2.66 17.09
CA PRO A 139 -10.43 -2.61 18.54
C PRO A 139 -9.16 -1.86 18.97
N GLU A 140 -8.07 -1.90 18.18
CA GLU A 140 -6.79 -1.29 18.55
C GLU A 140 -6.80 0.24 18.37
N PHE A 141 -7.34 0.72 17.25
CA PHE A 141 -7.26 2.14 16.89
C PHE A 141 -8.48 2.96 17.30
N LYS A 142 -9.66 2.33 17.35
CA LYS A 142 -10.93 2.97 17.77
C LYS A 142 -11.25 4.27 17.02
N ASP A 143 -10.95 4.29 15.72
CA ASP A 143 -11.19 5.43 14.84
C ASP A 143 -12.35 5.13 13.87
N ALA A 144 -13.40 5.96 13.90
CA ALA A 144 -14.57 5.79 13.05
C ALA A 144 -14.24 5.93 11.54
N ARG A 145 -13.17 6.64 11.19
CA ARG A 145 -12.72 6.83 9.80
C ARG A 145 -12.29 5.51 9.15
N ILE A 146 -11.93 4.49 9.94
CA ILE A 146 -11.56 3.16 9.44
C ILE A 146 -12.66 2.56 8.55
N HIS A 147 -13.94 2.78 8.87
CA HIS A 147 -15.05 2.24 8.07
C HIS A 147 -15.06 2.75 6.63
N PHE A 148 -14.51 3.95 6.39
CA PHE A 148 -14.38 4.56 5.08
C PHE A 148 -13.03 4.29 4.41
N ALA A 149 -12.05 3.83 5.18
CA ALA A 149 -10.70 3.55 4.69
C ALA A 149 -10.53 2.12 4.16
N LEU A 150 -11.35 1.18 4.64
CA LEU A 150 -11.32 -0.21 4.20
C LEU A 150 -12.25 -0.44 3.01
N ASN A 151 -11.69 -0.83 1.88
CA ASN A 151 -12.46 -1.25 0.72
C ASN A 151 -12.57 -2.77 0.70
N CYS A 152 -13.78 -3.27 0.98
CA CYS A 152 -14.09 -4.68 0.93
C CYS A 152 -14.51 -5.17 -0.47
N ALA A 153 -14.54 -4.27 -1.46
CA ALA A 153 -15.01 -4.46 -2.84
C ALA A 153 -16.46 -4.97 -3.03
N ALA A 154 -17.27 -4.98 -1.97
CA ALA A 154 -18.71 -5.14 -2.13
C ALA A 154 -19.36 -3.83 -2.61
N VAL A 155 -20.50 -3.92 -3.31
CA VAL A 155 -21.23 -2.76 -3.88
C VAL A 155 -21.51 -1.65 -2.86
N GLY A 156 -21.70 -1.98 -1.58
CA GLY A 156 -21.94 -1.00 -0.51
C GLY A 156 -20.68 -0.47 0.19
N CYS A 157 -19.48 -0.88 -0.23
CA CYS A 157 -18.25 -0.40 0.38
C CYS A 157 -17.84 0.97 -0.15
N PRO A 158 -17.12 1.78 0.65
CA PRO A 158 -16.58 3.07 0.19
C PRO A 158 -15.67 2.84 -1.02
N PRO A 159 -15.56 3.82 -1.95
CA PRO A 159 -14.61 3.73 -3.04
C PRO A 159 -13.19 3.61 -2.49
N LEU A 160 -12.36 2.79 -3.14
CA LEU A 160 -10.95 2.70 -2.81
C LEU A 160 -10.27 4.03 -3.14
N THR A 161 -9.39 4.52 -2.27
CA THR A 161 -8.60 5.72 -2.53
C THR A 161 -7.53 5.45 -3.58
N ASN A 162 -7.22 6.44 -4.42
CA ASN A 162 -6.16 6.34 -5.43
C ASN A 162 -4.75 6.61 -4.88
N SER A 163 -4.60 6.63 -3.55
CA SER A 163 -3.33 6.79 -2.85
C SER A 163 -3.23 5.81 -1.69
N ALA A 164 -2.01 5.37 -1.40
CA ALA A 164 -1.77 4.55 -0.22
C ALA A 164 -1.85 5.42 1.05
N TYR A 165 -2.23 4.80 2.17
CA TYR A 165 -2.20 5.45 3.48
C TYR A 165 -0.76 5.55 3.97
N VAL A 166 -0.42 6.65 4.65
CA VAL A 166 0.87 6.86 5.33
C VAL A 166 0.61 7.37 6.75
N GLY A 167 1.54 7.18 7.68
CA GLY A 167 1.35 7.54 9.10
C GLY A 167 1.14 9.04 9.38
N SER A 168 1.28 9.91 8.39
CA SER A 168 1.00 11.35 8.51
C SER A 168 -0.40 11.76 8.04
N GLN A 169 -1.22 10.82 7.54
CA GLN A 169 -2.60 11.08 7.11
C GLN A 169 -3.63 10.88 8.23
#